data_AF-H1LTN4-F1
#
_entry.id   AF-H1LTN4-F1
#
_cell.length_a   1.000
_cell.length_b   1.000
_cell.length_c   1.000
_cell.angle_alpha   90.00
_cell.angle_beta   90.00
_cell.angle_gamma   90.00
#
_symmetry.space_group_name_H-M   'P 1'
#
loop_
_entity.id
_entity.type
_entity.pdbx_description
1 polymer ?
#
loop_
_entity_poly.entity_id
_entity_poly.type
_entity_poly.pdbx_seq_one_letter_code
_entity_poly.pdbx_strand_id
1 'polypeptide(L)'
;MMDIIICRIKYPNDPTGNTNVHQHFIGSFEGSTLELYSISSIMGKEYKVYSEEGNPNEDYYLIIGEEQLECKLRVPSFIDCTKSYILKMSEDVDISKLNGRAIPIDIREKIADKISLMKENKKLKRYCIDMNEFISINNKVKK
;
A
#
# COMPACT_ATOMS: atom_id res chain seq x y z
N MET A 1 1.77 16.07 2.72
CA MET A 1 0.72 15.08 2.39
C MET A 1 1.14 13.75 3.01
N MET A 2 0.22 12.86 3.38
CA MET A 2 0.61 11.51 3.84
C MET A 2 1.00 10.68 2.63
N ASP A 3 2.06 9.87 2.77
CA ASP A 3 2.52 8.94 1.73
C ASP A 3 2.18 7.51 2.08
N ILE A 4 2.06 7.25 3.38
CA ILE A 4 1.57 5.99 3.93
C ILE A 4 0.38 6.30 4.83
N ILE A 5 -0.70 5.56 4.65
CA ILE A 5 -1.86 5.56 5.55
C ILE A 5 -2.02 4.21 6.21
N ILE A 6 -2.69 4.22 7.36
CA ILE A 6 -2.98 3.04 8.16
C ILE A 6 -4.49 2.88 8.22
N CYS A 7 -5.00 1.86 7.55
CA CYS A 7 -6.43 1.60 7.47
C CYS A 7 -6.73 0.10 7.33
N ARG A 8 -8.01 -0.23 7.42
CA ARG A 8 -8.52 -1.58 7.12
C ARG A 8 -9.05 -1.59 5.69
N ILE A 9 -8.72 -2.62 4.93
CA ILE A 9 -9.31 -2.88 3.61
C ILE A 9 -9.74 -4.34 3.61
N LYS A 10 -10.96 -4.61 3.15
CA LYS A 10 -11.33 -5.97 2.78
C LYS A 10 -10.86 -6.21 1.36
N TYR A 11 -9.76 -6.93 1.21
CA TYR A 11 -9.14 -7.12 -0.09
C TYR A 11 -9.99 -8.06 -0.97
N PRO A 12 -10.40 -7.66 -2.18
CA PRO A 12 -11.19 -8.52 -3.06
C PRO A 12 -10.47 -9.82 -3.47
N ASN A 13 -9.14 -9.81 -3.38
CA ASN A 13 -8.27 -10.95 -3.70
C ASN A 13 -7.84 -11.77 -2.46
N ASP A 14 -8.40 -11.49 -1.29
CA ASP A 14 -8.14 -12.26 -0.07
C ASP A 14 -9.37 -13.12 0.30
N PRO A 15 -9.32 -14.45 0.09
CA PRO A 15 -10.45 -15.33 0.38
C PRO A 15 -10.72 -15.48 1.88
N THR A 16 -9.79 -15.08 2.75
CA THR A 16 -9.99 -15.13 4.21
C THR A 16 -10.90 -14.02 4.72
N GLY A 17 -11.10 -12.96 3.92
CA GLY A 17 -11.89 -11.80 4.31
C GLY A 17 -11.28 -11.01 5.47
N ASN A 18 -9.97 -11.14 5.71
CA ASN A 18 -9.30 -10.48 6.82
C ASN A 18 -9.34 -8.95 6.66
N THR A 19 -9.74 -8.26 7.72
CA THR A 19 -9.84 -6.79 7.78
C THR A 19 -8.91 -6.20 8.84
N ASN A 20 -7.81 -6.89 9.13
CA ASN A 20 -6.77 -6.37 10.01
C ASN A 20 -6.27 -5.00 9.55
N VAL A 21 -5.72 -4.24 10.48
CA VAL A 21 -5.13 -2.94 10.17
C VAL A 21 -3.84 -3.17 9.39
N HIS A 22 -3.73 -2.52 8.24
CA HIS A 22 -2.55 -2.56 7.37
C HIS A 22 -2.02 -1.16 7.10
N GLN A 23 -0.75 -1.10 6.68
CA GLN A 23 -0.13 0.11 6.16
C GLN A 23 -0.22 0.08 4.64
N HIS A 24 -0.51 1.23 4.02
CA HIS A 24 -0.67 1.35 2.57
C HIS A 24 0.08 2.56 2.07
N PHE A 25 0.87 2.38 1.03
CA PHE A 25 1.47 3.48 0.28
C PHE A 25 0.41 4.11 -0.63
N ILE A 26 0.35 5.44 -0.65
CA ILE A 26 -0.48 6.24 -1.55
C ILE A 26 0.28 6.42 -2.86
N GLY A 27 -0.10 5.64 -3.88
CA GLY A 27 0.51 5.75 -5.21
C GLY A 27 0.05 7.02 -5.93
N SER A 28 -1.24 7.33 -5.86
CA SER A 28 -1.78 8.58 -6.37
C SER A 28 -3.06 8.98 -5.64
N PHE A 29 -3.37 10.27 -5.67
CA PHE A 29 -4.67 10.79 -5.28
C PHE A 29 -5.08 11.87 -6.29
N GLU A 30 -5.89 11.49 -7.27
CA GLU A 30 -6.27 12.33 -8.41
C GLU A 30 -7.79 12.48 -8.47
N GLY A 31 -8.27 13.72 -8.43
CA GLY A 31 -9.70 14.01 -8.31
C GLY A 31 -10.27 13.37 -7.03
N SER A 32 -11.18 12.42 -7.19
CA SER A 32 -11.74 11.62 -6.11
C SER A 32 -11.20 10.19 -6.05
N THR A 33 -10.14 9.86 -6.80
CA THR A 33 -9.61 8.49 -6.86
C THR A 33 -8.32 8.37 -6.07
N LEU A 34 -8.34 7.57 -5.02
CA LEU A 34 -7.18 7.21 -4.22
C LEU A 34 -6.69 5.81 -4.63
N GLU A 35 -5.43 5.72 -5.09
CA GLU A 35 -4.77 4.46 -5.44
C GLU A 35 -3.78 4.05 -4.33
N LEU A 36 -4.00 2.88 -3.75
CA LEU A 36 -3.24 2.35 -2.62
C LEU A 36 -2.48 1.07 -2.97
N TYR A 37 -1.30 0.91 -2.37
CA TYR A 37 -0.48 -0.30 -2.45
C TYR A 37 -0.21 -0.84 -1.05
N SER A 38 -0.37 -2.15 -0.84
CA SER A 38 -0.20 -2.76 0.48
C SER A 38 1.27 -2.81 0.89
N ILE A 39 1.58 -2.39 2.12
CA ILE A 39 2.89 -2.55 2.75
C ILE A 39 2.79 -3.71 3.75
N SER A 40 3.65 -4.71 3.57
CA SER A 40 3.72 -5.89 4.44
C SER A 40 5.10 -6.05 5.05
N SER A 41 5.18 -6.61 6.27
CA SER A 41 6.45 -7.05 6.83
C SER A 41 7.01 -8.22 6.04
N ILE A 42 8.33 -8.22 5.83
CA ILE A 42 9.06 -9.35 5.23
C ILE A 42 9.04 -10.55 6.18
N MET A 43 9.12 -10.31 7.49
CA MET A 43 9.14 -11.36 8.51
C MET A 43 7.95 -12.34 8.35
N GLY A 44 8.26 -13.62 8.20
CA GLY A 44 7.29 -14.70 7.96
C GLY A 44 6.72 -14.75 6.54
N LYS A 45 7.27 -13.98 5.61
CA LYS A 45 6.89 -13.91 4.18
C LYS A 45 8.11 -13.94 3.27
N GLU A 46 9.26 -14.34 3.78
CA GLU A 46 10.55 -14.39 3.08
C GLU A 46 10.42 -15.20 1.78
N TYR A 47 9.69 -16.32 1.82
CA TYR A 47 9.41 -17.19 0.67
C TYR A 47 8.67 -16.53 -0.49
N LYS A 48 8.02 -15.37 -0.27
CA LYS A 48 7.39 -14.56 -1.33
C LYS A 48 8.32 -13.47 -1.85
N VAL A 49 9.20 -13.00 -0.98
CA VAL A 49 10.02 -11.81 -1.17
C VAL A 49 11.36 -12.17 -1.80
N TYR A 50 11.88 -13.36 -1.54
CA TYR A 50 13.16 -13.84 -2.04
C TYR A 50 13.00 -15.19 -2.72
N SER A 51 13.79 -15.42 -3.78
CA SER A 51 13.98 -16.75 -4.37
C SER A 51 14.77 -17.67 -3.43
N GLU A 52 14.87 -18.95 -3.75
CA GLU A 52 15.71 -19.91 -3.02
C GLU A 52 17.20 -19.51 -3.01
N GLU A 53 17.64 -18.79 -4.04
CA GLU A 53 19.00 -18.24 -4.17
C GLU A 53 19.18 -16.92 -3.41
N GLY A 54 18.12 -16.41 -2.77
CA GLY A 54 18.14 -15.15 -2.02
C GLY A 54 17.91 -13.89 -2.86
N ASN A 55 17.58 -14.03 -4.16
CA ASN A 55 17.34 -12.88 -5.03
C ASN A 55 15.98 -12.24 -4.73
N PRO A 56 15.88 -10.90 -4.58
CA PRO A 56 14.60 -10.22 -4.39
C PRO A 56 13.63 -10.47 -5.54
N ASN A 57 12.35 -10.61 -5.20
CA ASN A 57 11.27 -10.64 -6.17
C ASN A 57 11.21 -9.29 -6.90
N GLU A 58 11.38 -9.33 -8.23
CA GLU A 58 11.41 -8.14 -9.08
C GLU A 58 10.08 -7.39 -9.11
N ASP A 59 8.98 -7.99 -8.69
CA ASP A 59 7.68 -7.35 -8.64
C ASP A 59 7.50 -6.47 -7.40
N TYR A 60 8.39 -6.60 -6.40
CA TYR A 60 8.28 -5.93 -5.12
C TYR A 60 9.29 -4.79 -4.97
N TYR A 61 8.91 -3.77 -4.20
CA TYR A 61 9.85 -2.79 -3.68
C TYR A 61 10.18 -3.13 -2.22
N LEU A 62 11.45 -3.35 -1.91
CA LEU A 62 11.89 -3.67 -0.55
C LEU A 62 12.26 -2.39 0.19
N ILE A 63 11.72 -2.21 1.39
CA ILE A 63 12.06 -1.11 2.30
C ILE A 63 12.78 -1.71 3.50
N ILE A 64 14.11 -1.74 3.40
CA ILE A 64 15.02 -2.42 4.34
C ILE A 64 16.20 -1.52 4.70
N GLY A 65 16.92 -1.84 5.77
CA GLY A 65 18.12 -1.10 6.15
C GLY A 65 17.83 0.36 6.49
N GLU A 66 18.59 1.28 5.89
CA GLU A 66 18.44 2.73 6.11
C GLU A 66 17.09 3.25 5.63
N GLU A 67 16.64 2.87 4.43
CA GLU A 67 15.33 3.31 3.89
C GLU A 67 14.17 2.95 4.84
N GLN A 68 14.26 1.81 5.53
CA GLN A 68 13.28 1.40 6.55
C GLN A 68 13.24 2.37 7.72
N LEU A 69 14.39 2.78 8.23
CA LEU A 69 14.51 3.70 9.36
C LEU A 69 14.00 5.09 8.97
N GLU A 70 14.37 5.57 7.78
CA GLU A 70 13.93 6.86 7.25
C GLU A 70 12.42 6.90 6.98
N CYS A 71 11.85 5.80 6.49
CA CYS A 71 10.39 5.61 6.38
C CYS A 71 9.69 5.39 7.74
N LYS A 72 10.43 5.34 8.85
CA LYS A 72 9.93 5.09 10.21
C LYS A 72 9.17 3.77 10.33
N LEU A 73 9.57 2.75 9.56
CA LEU A 73 9.03 1.41 9.64
C LEU A 73 9.77 0.62 10.73
N ARG A 74 9.02 -0.08 11.58
CA ARG A 74 9.60 -0.83 12.71
C ARG A 74 10.35 -2.08 12.28
N VAL A 75 10.02 -2.63 11.12
CA VAL A 75 10.56 -3.89 10.61
C VAL A 75 10.80 -3.80 9.10
N PRO A 76 11.72 -4.62 8.55
CA PRO A 76 11.88 -4.78 7.12
C PRO A 76 10.55 -5.06 6.45
N SER A 77 10.23 -4.30 5.42
CA SER A 77 8.91 -4.33 4.77
C SER A 77 9.06 -4.36 3.26
N PHE A 78 7.97 -4.67 2.56
CA PHE A 78 7.91 -4.64 1.12
C PHE A 78 6.55 -4.15 0.63
N ILE A 79 6.53 -3.63 -0.59
CA ILE A 79 5.34 -3.25 -1.34
C ILE A 79 5.18 -4.19 -2.53
N ASP A 80 4.01 -4.79 -2.68
CA ASP A 80 3.65 -5.50 -3.92
C ASP A 80 3.23 -4.47 -4.98
N CYS A 81 4.14 -4.12 -5.89
CA CYS A 81 3.89 -3.11 -6.91
C CYS A 81 3.01 -3.62 -8.07
N THR A 82 2.60 -4.90 -8.04
CA THR A 82 1.72 -5.50 -9.07
C THR A 82 0.24 -5.47 -8.69
N LYS A 83 -0.10 -5.03 -7.47
CA LYS A 83 -1.49 -4.93 -7.01
C LYS A 83 -1.78 -3.56 -6.43
N SER A 84 -2.77 -2.87 -6.99
CA SER A 84 -3.30 -1.62 -6.40
C SER A 84 -4.77 -1.74 -6.02
N TYR A 85 -5.14 -0.94 -5.04
CA TYR A 85 -6.47 -0.88 -4.45
C TYR A 85 -7.04 0.52 -4.64
N ILE A 86 -8.15 0.60 -5.36
CA ILE A 86 -8.75 1.85 -5.81
C ILE A 86 -9.95 2.17 -4.94
N LEU A 87 -9.89 3.33 -4.29
CA LEU A 87 -10.99 3.92 -3.52
C LEU A 87 -11.51 5.16 -4.27
N LYS A 88 -12.80 5.17 -4.58
CA LYS A 88 -13.49 6.36 -5.10
C LYS A 88 -14.08 7.15 -3.93
N MET A 89 -13.33 8.16 -3.48
CA MET A 89 -13.68 9.03 -2.38
C MET A 89 -15.06 9.67 -2.59
N SER A 90 -15.94 9.53 -1.60
CA SER A 90 -17.17 10.31 -1.52
C SER A 90 -16.95 11.57 -0.68
N GLU A 91 -17.85 12.54 -0.82
CA GLU A 91 -17.79 13.79 -0.05
C GLU A 91 -17.92 13.56 1.46
N ASP A 92 -18.53 12.45 1.90
CA ASP A 92 -18.73 12.08 3.30
C ASP A 92 -17.50 11.45 3.97
N VAL A 93 -16.39 11.31 3.24
CA VAL A 93 -15.17 10.65 3.74
C VAL A 93 -14.02 11.64 3.86
N ASP A 94 -13.36 11.61 5.01
CA ASP A 94 -12.15 12.36 5.32
C ASP A 94 -11.01 11.41 5.69
N ILE A 95 -10.14 11.12 4.72
CA ILE A 95 -8.96 10.27 4.92
C ILE A 95 -7.89 10.91 5.79
N SER A 96 -7.93 12.23 6.03
CA SER A 96 -6.96 12.88 6.92
C SER A 96 -7.13 12.44 8.39
N LYS A 97 -8.30 11.88 8.74
CA LYS A 97 -8.57 11.25 10.04
C LYS A 97 -7.88 9.89 10.21
N LEU A 98 -7.30 9.32 9.15
CA LEU A 98 -6.48 8.10 9.23
C LEU A 98 -5.12 8.42 9.85
N ASN A 99 -4.53 7.40 10.50
CA ASN A 99 -3.13 7.55 10.92
C ASN A 99 -2.28 7.35 9.68
N GLY A 100 -1.17 8.07 9.59
CA GLY A 100 -0.27 7.97 8.46
C GLY A 100 1.05 8.66 8.71
N ARG A 101 1.90 8.64 7.70
CA ARG A 101 3.21 9.29 7.74
C ARG A 101 3.63 9.70 6.34
N ALA A 102 4.46 10.74 6.27
CA ALA A 102 5.25 11.04 5.09
C ALA A 102 6.53 10.20 5.11
N ILE A 103 7.09 9.94 3.94
CA ILE A 103 8.41 9.32 3.73
C ILE A 103 9.32 10.29 2.98
N PRO A 104 10.65 10.08 2.99
CA PRO A 104 11.57 10.87 2.16
C PRO A 104 11.17 10.88 0.68
N ILE A 105 11.36 12.02 0.03
CA ILE A 105 10.91 12.24 -1.35
C ILE A 105 11.64 11.32 -2.34
N ASP A 106 12.92 11.07 -2.12
CA ASP A 106 13.74 10.18 -2.94
C ASP A 106 13.26 8.72 -2.85
N ILE A 107 12.89 8.24 -1.65
CA ILE A 107 12.30 6.91 -1.48
C ILE A 107 10.92 6.86 -2.14
N ARG A 108 10.11 7.91 -1.99
CA ARG A 108 8.81 8.00 -2.66
C ARG A 108 8.95 7.89 -4.18
N GLU A 109 9.90 8.60 -4.77
CA GLU A 109 10.17 8.58 -6.20
C GLU A 109 10.61 7.18 -6.66
N LYS A 110 11.53 6.53 -5.94
CA LYS A 110 11.93 5.13 -6.24
C LYS A 110 10.75 4.15 -6.22
N ILE A 111 9.84 4.27 -5.24
CA ILE A 111 8.62 3.45 -5.17
C ILE A 111 7.71 3.75 -6.37
N ALA A 112 7.54 5.03 -6.71
CA ALA A 112 6.73 5.45 -7.85
C ALA A 112 7.29 4.93 -9.18
N ASP A 113 8.60 5.00 -9.38
CA ASP A 113 9.29 4.46 -10.57
C ASP A 113 9.09 2.95 -10.67
N LYS A 114 9.19 2.23 -9.55
CA LYS A 114 8.92 0.78 -9.52
C LYS A 114 7.49 0.45 -9.91
N ILE A 115 6.52 1.23 -9.42
CA ILE A 115 5.11 1.09 -9.78
C ILE A 115 4.89 1.38 -11.28
N SER A 116 5.53 2.44 -11.81
CA SER A 116 5.47 2.80 -13.23
C SER A 116 6.02 1.67 -14.11
N LEU A 117 7.14 1.07 -13.73
CA LEU A 117 7.70 -0.09 -14.41
C LEU A 117 6.71 -1.28 -14.42
N MET A 118 6.02 -1.55 -13.32
CA MET A 118 4.98 -2.61 -13.28
C MET A 118 3.77 -2.28 -14.16
N LYS A 119 3.40 -0.99 -14.28
CA LYS A 119 2.35 -0.50 -15.18
C LYS A 119 2.75 -0.70 -16.65
N GLU A 120 3.95 -0.27 -17.02
CA GLU A 120 4.51 -0.39 -18.38
C GLU A 120 4.62 -1.85 -18.83
N ASN A 121 5.07 -2.72 -17.92
CA ASN A 121 5.17 -4.16 -18.16
C ASN A 121 3.81 -4.89 -18.10
N LYS A 122 2.69 -4.16 -17.94
CA LYS A 122 1.32 -4.71 -17.86
C LYS A 122 1.13 -5.75 -16.75
N LYS A 123 1.96 -5.69 -15.70
CA LYS A 123 1.87 -6.58 -14.52
C LYS A 123 0.89 -6.07 -13.47
N LEU A 124 0.57 -4.77 -13.47
CA LEU A 124 -0.34 -4.18 -12.48
C LEU A 124 -1.79 -4.64 -12.65
N LYS A 125 -2.32 -5.27 -11.60
CA LYS A 125 -3.76 -5.54 -11.41
C LYS A 125 -4.36 -4.52 -10.45
N ARG A 126 -5.52 -3.99 -10.81
CA ARG A 126 -6.26 -3.01 -10.00
C ARG A 126 -7.52 -3.63 -9.42
N TYR A 127 -7.77 -3.37 -8.14
CA TYR A 127 -8.93 -3.85 -7.41
C TYR A 127 -9.73 -2.67 -6.88
N CYS A 128 -11.00 -2.57 -7.23
CA CYS A 128 -11.88 -1.55 -6.66
C CYS A 128 -12.33 -1.98 -5.26
N ILE A 129 -12.25 -1.06 -4.31
CA ILE A 129 -12.73 -1.25 -2.94
C ILE A 129 -14.11 -0.60 -2.82
N ASP A 130 -15.07 -1.33 -2.25
CA ASP A 130 -16.38 -0.77 -1.95
C ASP A 130 -16.26 0.29 -0.85
N MET A 131 -16.75 1.50 -1.14
CA MET A 131 -16.59 2.63 -0.22
C MET A 131 -17.48 2.49 1.03
N ASN A 132 -18.67 1.91 0.91
CA ASN A 132 -19.54 1.71 2.07
C ASN A 132 -18.92 0.69 3.02
N GLU A 133 -18.35 -0.38 2.48
CA GLU A 133 -17.61 -1.37 3.26
C GLU A 133 -16.36 -0.74 3.90
N PHE A 134 -15.58 0.03 3.14
CA PHE A 134 -14.42 0.75 3.67
C PHE A 134 -14.79 1.66 4.85
N ILE A 135 -15.87 2.44 4.74
CA ILE A 135 -16.37 3.29 5.83
C ILE A 135 -16.75 2.43 7.04
N SER A 136 -17.51 1.34 6.83
CA SER A 136 -18.02 0.49 7.92
C SER A 136 -16.92 -0.08 8.82
N ILE A 137 -15.74 -0.37 8.24
CA ILE A 137 -14.57 -0.91 8.97
C ILE A 137 -13.55 0.17 9.37
N ASN A 138 -13.73 1.42 8.91
CA ASN A 138 -12.89 2.57 9.26
C ASN A 138 -13.74 3.76 9.75
N ASN A 139 -14.75 3.53 10.59
CA ASN A 139 -15.76 4.54 10.99
C ASN A 139 -15.24 5.96 11.32
N LYS A 140 -14.00 6.10 11.80
CA LYS A 140 -13.37 7.40 12.06
C LYS A 140 -13.22 8.29 10.83
N VAL A 141 -13.27 7.75 9.60
CA VAL A 141 -13.15 8.55 8.36
C VAL A 141 -14.45 9.25 7.98
N LYS A 142 -15.58 8.88 8.59
CA LYS A 142 -16.86 9.54 8.32
C LYS A 142 -16.77 11.00 8.77
N LYS A 143 -17.25 11.92 7.93
CA LYS A 143 -17.34 13.34 8.28
C LYS A 143 -18.38 13.60 9.36
#